data_AF-A0A2D8R814-F1
#
_entry.id   AF-A0A2D8R814-F1
#
_cell.length_a   1.000
_cell.length_b   1.000
_cell.length_c   1.000
_cell.angle_alpha   90.00
_cell.angle_beta   90.00
_cell.angle_gamma   90.00
#
_symmetry.space_group_name_H-M   'P 1'
#
loop_
_entity.id
_entity.type
_entity.pdbx_description
1 polymer ?
#
loop_
_entity_poly.entity_id
_entity_poly.type
_entity_poly.pdbx_seq_one_letter_code
_entity_poly.pdbx_strand_id
1 'polypeptide(L)'
;MTIKSFALTALAVALSVPASAAVISVYDVKNQAQSSSSCGNPAYGLYTSTLLRGSKSGCAHFYSIQDGATLTTFDDGTAKLVGSAQNKYGINASFDMTFTGFTNTYAPVKTGGSANTADWTFYTGLSADSSITVNTTTYFAKLVGAPDNIGKMPVFQIGTGANDKTDAFGGSTWLDMFSANGTPMFTGGNHWDLNFDLDLRPDTELDVPAPATLGLLALGVAALRLSRRSK
;
A
#
# COMPACT_ATOMS: atom_id res chain seq x y z
N MET A 1 41.66 36.24 1.32
CA MET A 1 40.84 35.00 1.35
C MET A 1 39.43 35.40 0.93
N THR A 2 39.09 35.15 -0.33
CA THR A 2 38.03 35.85 -1.07
C THR A 2 36.67 35.14 -0.92
N ILE A 3 35.65 35.92 -0.56
CA ILE A 3 34.24 35.57 -0.30
C ILE A 3 33.53 34.80 -1.44
N LYS A 4 34.15 34.65 -2.62
CA LYS A 4 33.55 34.05 -3.82
C LYS A 4 33.39 32.51 -3.79
N SER A 5 34.03 31.79 -2.86
CA SER A 5 33.96 30.32 -2.83
C SER A 5 32.75 29.76 -2.05
N PHE A 6 32.00 30.59 -1.32
CA PHE A 6 30.83 30.14 -0.54
C PHE A 6 29.52 30.09 -1.34
N ALA A 7 29.41 30.84 -2.44
CA ALA A 7 28.16 30.93 -3.20
C ALA A 7 27.89 29.69 -4.09
N LEU A 8 28.92 28.96 -4.53
CA LEU A 8 28.76 27.82 -5.42
C LEU A 8 28.25 26.55 -4.69
N THR A 9 28.63 26.36 -3.43
CA THR A 9 28.22 25.20 -2.63
C THR A 9 26.74 25.29 -2.22
N ALA A 10 26.23 26.51 -2.00
CA ALA A 10 24.83 26.75 -1.64
C ALA A 10 23.86 26.44 -2.80
N LEU A 11 24.28 26.66 -4.06
CA LEU A 11 23.44 26.39 -5.24
C LEU A 11 23.33 24.90 -5.55
N ALA A 12 24.35 24.10 -5.22
CA ALA A 12 24.32 22.64 -5.39
C ALA A 12 23.40 21.95 -4.36
N VAL A 13 23.26 22.51 -3.16
CA VAL A 13 22.33 22.04 -2.12
C VAL A 13 20.90 22.53 -2.38
N ALA A 14 20.71 23.68 -3.03
CA ALA A 14 19.38 24.17 -3.39
C ALA A 14 18.69 23.35 -4.51
N LEU A 15 19.46 22.56 -5.28
CA LEU A 15 18.94 21.69 -6.34
C LEU A 15 18.80 20.22 -5.92
N SER A 16 19.12 19.87 -4.67
CA SER A 16 18.72 18.57 -4.12
C SER A 16 17.22 18.64 -3.76
N VAL A 17 16.38 18.69 -4.79
CA VAL A 17 14.97 18.36 -4.62
C VAL A 17 14.94 16.94 -4.03
N PRO A 18 14.23 16.69 -2.92
CA PRO A 18 14.06 15.32 -2.45
C PRO A 18 13.48 14.53 -3.63
N ALA A 19 14.18 13.48 -4.05
CA ALA A 19 13.67 12.57 -5.04
C ALA A 19 12.44 11.90 -4.43
N SER A 20 11.24 12.39 -4.76
CA SER A 20 10.00 11.67 -4.49
C SER A 20 10.00 10.42 -5.35
N ALA A 21 9.59 9.29 -4.78
CA ALA A 21 9.45 8.04 -5.52
C ALA A 21 8.53 8.24 -6.72
N ALA A 22 8.96 7.78 -7.89
CA ALA A 22 8.15 7.81 -9.08
C ALA A 22 7.04 6.77 -8.97
N VAL A 23 5.84 7.12 -9.45
CA VAL A 23 4.72 6.18 -9.55
C VAL A 23 4.98 5.25 -10.72
N ILE A 24 4.91 3.93 -10.48
CA ILE A 24 5.01 2.89 -11.51
C ILE A 24 3.63 2.58 -12.09
N SER A 25 2.62 2.43 -11.23
CA SER A 25 1.28 2.05 -11.63
C SER A 25 0.25 2.54 -10.61
N VAL A 26 -0.93 2.87 -11.10
CA VAL A 26 -2.11 3.13 -10.27
C VAL A 26 -3.20 2.15 -10.67
N TYR A 27 -3.85 1.56 -9.68
CA TYR A 27 -4.96 0.64 -9.86
C TYR A 27 -6.21 1.21 -9.19
N ASP A 28 -7.35 1.04 -9.85
CA ASP A 28 -8.65 1.12 -9.21
C ASP A 28 -8.86 -0.12 -8.33
N VAL A 29 -9.26 0.12 -7.09
CA VAL A 29 -9.52 -0.93 -6.10
C VAL A 29 -11.01 -1.13 -5.97
N LYS A 30 -11.47 -2.37 -6.13
CA LYS A 30 -12.89 -2.69 -6.13
C LYS A 30 -13.14 -4.03 -5.44
N ASN A 31 -14.38 -4.24 -5.03
CA ASN A 31 -14.76 -5.52 -4.44
C ASN A 31 -14.57 -6.64 -5.47
N GLN A 32 -13.90 -7.69 -5.06
CA GLN A 32 -13.84 -8.95 -5.76
C GLN A 32 -15.23 -9.62 -5.78
N ALA A 33 -15.55 -10.28 -6.89
CA ALA A 33 -16.75 -11.09 -6.96
C ALA A 33 -16.73 -12.19 -5.88
N GLN A 34 -17.87 -12.49 -5.24
CA GLN A 34 -17.98 -13.64 -4.34
C GLN A 34 -19.00 -14.64 -4.85
N SER A 35 -18.70 -15.91 -4.63
CA SER A 35 -19.57 -17.05 -4.98
C SER A 35 -20.79 -17.20 -4.07
N SER A 36 -20.82 -16.53 -2.91
CA SER A 36 -21.93 -16.57 -1.96
C SER A 36 -22.20 -15.20 -1.35
N SER A 37 -23.45 -14.74 -1.39
CA SER A 37 -23.84 -13.45 -0.80
C SER A 37 -23.73 -13.51 0.72
N SER A 38 -22.88 -12.65 1.28
CA SER A 38 -22.89 -12.38 2.71
C SER A 38 -23.89 -11.26 2.97
N CYS A 39 -24.95 -11.56 3.72
CA CYS A 39 -25.83 -10.53 4.28
C CYS A 39 -26.66 -9.70 3.28
N GLY A 40 -26.98 -10.28 2.12
CA GLY A 40 -27.82 -9.66 1.09
C GLY A 40 -27.06 -8.83 0.06
N ASN A 41 -25.73 -8.69 0.20
CA ASN A 41 -24.86 -8.12 -0.82
C ASN A 41 -23.83 -9.16 -1.29
N PRO A 42 -23.55 -9.25 -2.61
CA PRO A 42 -22.71 -10.31 -3.16
C PRO A 42 -21.20 -10.06 -3.06
N ALA A 43 -20.71 -8.88 -2.62
CA ALA A 43 -19.28 -8.59 -2.59
C ALA A 43 -18.87 -7.62 -1.47
N TYR A 44 -17.80 -7.95 -0.76
CA TYR A 44 -17.15 -7.09 0.23
C TYR A 44 -15.63 -7.21 0.08
N GLY A 45 -14.92 -6.10 0.27
CA GLY A 45 -13.46 -6.08 0.18
C GLY A 45 -12.77 -5.89 1.51
N LEU A 46 -13.49 -5.46 2.55
CA LEU A 46 -13.01 -5.39 3.93
C LEU A 46 -13.90 -6.22 4.85
N TYR A 47 -13.27 -7.07 5.66
CA TYR A 47 -13.89 -7.79 6.77
C TYR A 47 -13.25 -7.35 8.09
N THR A 48 -14.09 -6.94 9.04
CA THR A 48 -13.66 -6.50 10.37
C THR A 48 -14.10 -7.51 11.42
N SER A 49 -13.19 -8.40 11.82
CA SER A 49 -13.51 -9.44 12.80
C SER A 49 -13.95 -8.84 14.14
N THR A 50 -15.02 -9.38 14.72
CA THR A 50 -15.64 -8.99 16.01
C THR A 50 -16.14 -7.55 16.14
N LEU A 51 -15.81 -6.66 15.21
CA LEU A 51 -16.28 -5.29 15.20
C LEU A 51 -17.72 -5.20 14.67
N LEU A 52 -18.67 -4.96 15.57
CA LEU A 52 -20.11 -4.86 15.26
C LEU A 52 -20.57 -3.39 15.30
N ARG A 53 -20.38 -2.64 14.21
CA ARG A 53 -20.82 -1.23 14.09
C ARG A 53 -22.11 -1.09 13.29
N GLY A 54 -23.04 -0.29 13.81
CA GLY A 54 -24.37 -0.05 13.20
C GLY A 54 -25.42 -1.12 13.54
N SER A 55 -25.02 -2.36 13.79
CA SER A 55 -25.90 -3.46 14.22
C SER A 55 -25.14 -4.53 15.00
N LYS A 56 -25.87 -5.33 15.81
CA LYS A 56 -25.34 -6.54 16.46
C LYS A 56 -25.32 -7.78 15.55
N SER A 57 -25.82 -7.66 14.32
CA SER A 57 -25.78 -8.74 13.33
C SER A 57 -24.35 -8.95 12.82
N GLY A 58 -23.95 -10.21 12.55
CA GLY A 58 -22.69 -10.52 11.87
C GLY A 58 -22.50 -9.83 10.52
N CYS A 59 -23.59 -9.32 9.93
CA CYS A 59 -23.54 -8.48 8.75
C CYS A 59 -22.81 -7.14 8.93
N ALA A 60 -22.60 -6.71 10.17
CA ALA A 60 -21.88 -5.48 10.47
C ALA A 60 -20.37 -5.57 10.18
N HIS A 61 -19.83 -6.80 10.03
CA HIS A 61 -18.41 -7.05 9.77
C HIS A 61 -17.98 -6.76 8.33
N PHE A 62 -18.92 -6.77 7.39
CA PHE A 62 -18.63 -6.76 5.95
C PHE A 62 -18.79 -5.35 5.37
N TYR A 63 -17.72 -4.86 4.75
CA TYR A 63 -17.64 -3.53 4.16
C TYR A 63 -17.31 -3.64 2.68
N SER A 64 -18.16 -3.03 1.85
CA SER A 64 -17.95 -2.95 0.40
C SER A 64 -17.09 -1.74 0.08
N ILE A 65 -15.97 -1.94 -0.60
CA ILE A 65 -15.08 -0.89 -1.11
C ILE A 65 -15.90 0.06 -1.98
N GLN A 66 -15.71 1.35 -1.76
CA GLN A 66 -16.35 2.45 -2.47
C GLN A 66 -15.49 2.92 -3.63
N ASP A 67 -16.13 3.51 -4.63
CA ASP A 67 -15.45 4.10 -5.79
C ASP A 67 -14.41 5.16 -5.36
N GLY A 68 -13.33 5.26 -6.14
CA GLY A 68 -12.22 6.16 -5.89
C GLY A 68 -11.14 5.60 -4.96
N ALA A 69 -11.30 4.37 -4.44
CA ALA A 69 -10.22 3.66 -3.78
C ALA A 69 -9.12 3.28 -4.80
N THR A 70 -7.85 3.48 -4.41
CA THR A 70 -6.70 3.25 -5.29
C THR A 70 -5.57 2.52 -4.58
N LEU A 71 -4.83 1.73 -5.36
CA LEU A 71 -3.53 1.19 -5.00
C LEU A 71 -2.50 1.78 -5.96
N THR A 72 -1.49 2.46 -5.42
CA THR A 72 -0.39 3.04 -6.20
C THR A 72 0.90 2.32 -5.86
N THR A 73 1.66 1.86 -6.84
CA THR A 73 2.99 1.25 -6.63
C THR A 73 4.08 2.22 -7.06
N PHE A 74 5.19 2.24 -6.33
CA PHE A 74 6.28 3.21 -6.52
C PHE A 74 7.61 2.52 -6.83
N ASP A 75 8.51 3.26 -7.49
CA ASP A 75 9.85 2.78 -7.89
C ASP A 75 10.84 2.59 -6.75
N ASP A 76 10.52 3.11 -5.56
CA ASP A 76 11.26 2.85 -4.33
C ASP A 76 10.87 1.52 -3.66
N GLY A 77 9.97 0.75 -4.27
CA GLY A 77 9.49 -0.53 -3.74
C GLY A 77 8.43 -0.38 -2.65
N THR A 78 7.80 0.78 -2.52
CA THR A 78 6.59 0.95 -1.69
C THR A 78 5.32 0.83 -2.51
N ALA A 79 4.19 0.65 -1.82
CA ALA A 79 2.87 0.82 -2.41
C ALA A 79 1.94 1.52 -1.43
N LYS A 80 0.98 2.29 -1.93
CA LYS A 80 0.01 3.04 -1.12
C LYS A 80 -1.41 2.67 -1.50
N LEU A 81 -2.18 2.17 -0.54
CA LEU A 81 -3.60 1.86 -0.65
C LEU A 81 -4.41 2.89 0.13
N VAL A 82 -5.23 3.66 -0.59
CA VAL A 82 -6.11 4.68 -0.01
C VAL A 82 -7.52 4.48 -0.51
N GLY A 83 -8.51 4.66 0.36
CA GLY A 83 -9.90 4.60 -0.05
C GLY A 83 -10.86 4.50 1.11
N SER A 84 -12.07 4.08 0.81
CA SER A 84 -13.06 3.78 1.83
C SER A 84 -13.87 2.55 1.46
N ALA A 85 -14.50 1.96 2.48
CA ALA A 85 -15.47 0.91 2.36
C ALA A 85 -16.67 1.22 3.27
N GLN A 86 -17.87 0.77 2.90
CA GLN A 86 -19.09 1.02 3.66
C GLN A 86 -19.81 -0.31 3.94
N ASN A 87 -20.28 -0.50 5.16
CA ASN A 87 -21.14 -1.66 5.46
C ASN A 87 -22.60 -1.35 5.13
N LYS A 88 -23.46 -2.37 5.09
CA LYS A 88 -24.89 -2.20 4.72
C LYS A 88 -25.70 -1.28 5.63
N TYR A 89 -25.13 -0.87 6.77
CA TYR A 89 -25.75 0.04 7.74
C TYR A 89 -25.26 1.49 7.58
N GLY A 90 -24.50 1.79 6.52
CA GLY A 90 -23.98 3.13 6.24
C GLY A 90 -22.77 3.51 7.09
N ILE A 91 -22.13 2.55 7.77
CA ILE A 91 -20.90 2.81 8.53
C ILE A 91 -19.72 2.82 7.57
N ASN A 92 -18.97 3.92 7.57
CA ASN A 92 -17.79 4.10 6.73
C ASN A 92 -16.53 3.62 7.44
N ALA A 93 -15.66 2.96 6.69
CA ALA A 93 -14.30 2.59 7.05
C ALA A 93 -13.35 3.19 6.01
N SER A 94 -12.58 4.21 6.37
CA SER A 94 -11.56 4.79 5.50
C SER A 94 -10.21 4.18 5.79
N PHE A 95 -9.45 3.81 4.78
CA PHE A 95 -8.13 3.20 4.92
C PHE A 95 -7.07 4.04 4.21
N ASP A 96 -5.91 4.19 4.85
CA ASP A 96 -4.70 4.79 4.31
C ASP A 96 -3.53 3.92 4.79
N MET A 97 -2.91 3.19 3.87
CA MET A 97 -1.86 2.22 4.18
C MET A 97 -0.70 2.38 3.22
N THR A 98 0.52 2.37 3.75
CA THR A 98 1.75 2.36 2.96
C THR A 98 2.48 1.05 3.21
N PHE A 99 2.46 0.18 2.21
CA PHE A 99 3.15 -1.09 2.19
C PHE A 99 4.63 -0.91 1.86
N THR A 100 5.47 -1.69 2.51
CA THR A 100 6.94 -1.65 2.38
C THR A 100 7.52 -3.06 2.26
N GLY A 101 8.81 -3.16 1.98
CA GLY A 101 9.50 -4.45 1.91
C GLY A 101 9.06 -5.30 0.72
N PHE A 102 9.04 -4.69 -0.46
CA PHE A 102 8.71 -5.35 -1.73
C PHE A 102 9.61 -6.57 -2.00
N THR A 103 9.01 -7.64 -2.48
CA THR A 103 9.69 -8.85 -2.94
C THR A 103 8.83 -9.59 -3.97
N ASN A 104 9.48 -10.27 -4.92
CA ASN A 104 8.81 -11.14 -5.91
C ASN A 104 8.63 -12.58 -5.42
N THR A 105 9.10 -12.88 -4.21
CA THR A 105 9.01 -14.22 -3.64
C THR A 105 8.67 -14.15 -2.17
N TYR A 106 7.61 -14.85 -1.77
CA TYR A 106 7.21 -15.02 -0.38
C TYR A 106 6.39 -16.29 -0.18
N ALA A 107 6.49 -16.89 1.00
CA ALA A 107 5.57 -17.91 1.49
C ALA A 107 5.49 -17.81 3.02
N PRO A 108 4.36 -18.17 3.65
CA PRO A 108 3.12 -18.69 3.04
C PRO A 108 2.26 -17.58 2.41
N VAL A 109 1.28 -17.97 1.59
CA VAL A 109 0.40 -17.06 0.85
C VAL A 109 -1.07 -17.48 0.98
N LYS A 110 -2.01 -16.56 0.70
CA LYS A 110 -3.45 -16.84 0.66
C LYS A 110 -3.83 -17.33 -0.75
N THR A 111 -4.40 -18.53 -0.89
CA THR A 111 -4.64 -19.18 -2.20
C THR A 111 -6.12 -19.43 -2.52
N GLY A 112 -7.05 -18.73 -1.88
CA GLY A 112 -8.48 -18.92 -2.11
C GLY A 112 -8.96 -18.54 -3.53
N GLY A 113 -8.16 -17.75 -4.26
CA GLY A 113 -8.42 -17.37 -5.64
C GLY A 113 -7.69 -18.26 -6.66
N SER A 114 -6.36 -18.28 -6.57
CA SER A 114 -5.49 -19.15 -7.38
C SER A 114 -4.34 -19.73 -6.54
N ALA A 115 -3.87 -20.91 -6.92
CA ALA A 115 -2.64 -21.51 -6.39
C ALA A 115 -1.39 -21.20 -7.25
N ASN A 116 -1.57 -20.61 -8.44
CA ASN A 116 -0.46 -20.19 -9.29
C ASN A 116 0.00 -18.80 -8.87
N THR A 117 1.23 -18.71 -8.34
CA THR A 117 1.81 -17.48 -7.80
C THR A 117 2.91 -16.89 -8.69
N ALA A 118 3.00 -17.32 -9.95
CA ALA A 118 4.13 -16.99 -10.83
C ALA A 118 4.27 -15.48 -11.13
N ASP A 119 3.16 -14.74 -11.13
CA ASP A 119 3.10 -13.30 -11.35
C ASP A 119 2.90 -12.50 -10.05
N TRP A 120 3.02 -13.14 -8.88
CA TRP A 120 2.73 -12.48 -7.61
C TRP A 120 3.89 -11.63 -7.13
N THR A 121 3.54 -10.50 -6.54
CA THR A 121 4.46 -9.65 -5.79
C THR A 121 3.93 -9.47 -4.37
N PHE A 122 4.84 -9.19 -3.44
CA PHE A 122 4.54 -9.17 -2.02
C PHE A 122 5.16 -7.95 -1.35
N TYR A 123 4.49 -7.49 -0.29
CA TYR A 123 5.01 -6.46 0.61
C TYR A 123 5.04 -7.00 2.03
N THR A 124 6.25 -7.05 2.59
CA THR A 124 6.54 -7.66 3.89
C THR A 124 6.46 -6.67 5.06
N GLY A 125 5.95 -5.46 4.84
CA GLY A 125 5.79 -4.47 5.90
C GLY A 125 4.67 -3.47 5.63
N LEU A 126 4.34 -2.72 6.68
CA LEU A 126 3.47 -1.54 6.67
C LEU A 126 4.16 -0.40 7.42
N SER A 127 3.95 0.83 6.97
CA SER A 127 4.37 2.02 7.70
C SER A 127 3.61 2.14 9.03
N ALA A 128 4.22 2.78 10.03
CA ALA A 128 3.64 2.86 11.38
C ALA A 128 2.33 3.68 11.45
N ASP A 129 2.10 4.57 10.49
CA ASP A 129 0.90 5.41 10.34
C ASP A 129 -0.22 4.74 9.50
N SER A 130 0.04 3.56 8.94
CA SER A 130 -0.96 2.79 8.20
C SER A 130 -2.15 2.46 9.10
N SER A 131 -3.36 2.82 8.66
CA SER A 131 -4.54 2.77 9.52
C SER A 131 -5.85 2.56 8.77
N ILE A 132 -6.87 2.12 9.52
CA ILE A 132 -8.26 2.08 9.11
C ILE A 132 -9.09 2.84 10.14
N THR A 133 -9.81 3.86 9.71
CA THR A 133 -10.72 4.65 10.54
C THR A 133 -12.16 4.23 10.27
N VAL A 134 -12.80 3.63 11.27
CA VAL A 134 -14.22 3.28 11.21
C VAL A 134 -15.04 4.34 11.94
N ASN A 135 -15.83 5.12 11.20
CA ASN A 135 -16.44 6.38 11.64
C ASN A 135 -15.41 7.36 12.24
N THR A 136 -15.33 7.44 13.57
CA THR A 136 -14.47 8.36 14.32
C THR A 136 -13.34 7.65 15.05
N THR A 137 -13.26 6.32 14.97
CA THR A 137 -12.24 5.53 15.66
C THR A 137 -11.20 5.04 14.66
N THR A 138 -9.95 5.48 14.85
CA THR A 138 -8.80 5.03 14.06
C THR A 138 -8.13 3.83 14.71
N TYR A 139 -7.87 2.81 13.90
CA TYR A 139 -7.10 1.63 14.28
C TYR A 139 -5.85 1.55 13.40
N PHE A 140 -4.70 1.33 14.02
CA PHE A 140 -3.41 1.24 13.33
C PHE A 140 -3.14 -0.21 12.94
N ALA A 141 -2.74 -0.43 11.69
CA ALA A 141 -2.62 -1.75 11.10
C ALA A 141 -1.18 -2.25 11.15
N LYS A 142 -1.01 -3.56 11.37
CA LYS A 142 0.19 -4.32 11.05
C LYS A 142 -0.21 -5.54 10.24
N LEU A 143 0.70 -6.04 9.40
CA LEU A 143 0.45 -7.28 8.68
C LEU A 143 0.49 -8.44 9.68
N VAL A 144 -0.42 -9.41 9.59
CA VAL A 144 -0.33 -10.60 10.45
C VAL A 144 1.00 -11.34 10.21
N GLY A 145 1.49 -11.35 8.97
CA GLY A 145 2.79 -11.90 8.57
C GLY A 145 4.02 -11.05 8.88
N ALA A 146 3.89 -9.83 9.40
CA ALA A 146 5.06 -8.98 9.63
C ALA A 146 4.85 -7.83 10.65
N PRO A 147 5.91 -7.44 11.38
CA PRO A 147 7.30 -7.90 11.24
C PRO A 147 7.59 -9.22 11.96
N ASP A 148 6.76 -9.62 12.93
CA ASP A 148 7.13 -10.68 13.88
C ASP A 148 6.91 -12.11 13.36
N ASN A 149 6.13 -12.28 12.28
CA ASN A 149 5.73 -13.58 11.73
C ASN A 149 6.20 -13.82 10.29
N ILE A 150 7.28 -13.14 9.87
CA ILE A 150 7.81 -13.28 8.51
C ILE A 150 8.13 -14.75 8.23
N GLY A 151 7.64 -15.27 7.10
CA GLY A 151 7.81 -16.66 6.68
C GLY A 151 6.86 -17.66 7.36
N LYS A 152 5.94 -17.19 8.22
CA LYS A 152 5.01 -18.06 8.98
C LYS A 152 3.54 -17.77 8.69
N MET A 153 3.22 -16.53 8.32
CA MET A 153 1.85 -16.10 8.01
C MET A 153 1.86 -15.26 6.73
N PRO A 154 0.75 -15.19 5.98
CA PRO A 154 0.68 -14.37 4.78
C PRO A 154 0.94 -12.89 5.04
N VAL A 155 1.53 -12.23 4.06
CA VAL A 155 1.72 -10.77 3.99
C VAL A 155 0.81 -10.19 2.89
N PHE A 156 0.96 -8.89 2.58
CA PHE A 156 0.23 -8.33 1.45
C PHE A 156 0.75 -8.93 0.15
N GLN A 157 -0.16 -9.46 -0.67
CA GLN A 157 0.09 -10.08 -1.95
C GLN A 157 -0.71 -9.39 -3.06
N ILE A 158 -0.12 -9.27 -4.24
CA ILE A 158 -0.76 -8.75 -5.46
C ILE A 158 -0.43 -9.69 -6.61
N GLY A 159 -1.41 -9.98 -7.48
CA GLY A 159 -1.22 -10.84 -8.64
C GLY A 159 -2.52 -11.48 -9.12
N THR A 160 -2.43 -12.31 -10.15
CA THR A 160 -3.57 -13.08 -10.68
C THR A 160 -4.04 -14.10 -9.66
N GLY A 161 -5.27 -13.92 -9.16
CA GLY A 161 -5.87 -14.72 -8.09
C GLY A 161 -5.33 -14.44 -6.68
N ALA A 162 -4.51 -13.41 -6.52
CA ALA A 162 -3.99 -13.00 -5.22
C ALA A 162 -5.05 -12.31 -4.34
N ASN A 163 -6.25 -12.03 -4.86
CA ASN A 163 -7.41 -11.52 -4.10
C ASN A 163 -8.03 -12.56 -3.14
N ASP A 164 -7.54 -13.80 -3.13
CA ASP A 164 -7.97 -14.88 -2.25
C ASP A 164 -9.45 -15.31 -2.43
N LYS A 165 -10.10 -14.98 -3.54
CA LYS A 165 -11.53 -15.30 -3.78
C LYS A 165 -11.84 -15.76 -5.20
N THR A 166 -11.19 -15.18 -6.20
CA THR A 166 -11.39 -15.50 -7.63
C THR A 166 -10.04 -15.55 -8.33
N ASP A 167 -10.02 -15.88 -9.62
CA ASP A 167 -8.82 -15.87 -10.47
C ASP A 167 -8.49 -14.49 -11.05
N ALA A 168 -9.23 -13.44 -10.69
CA ALA A 168 -8.99 -12.08 -11.17
C ALA A 168 -7.67 -11.50 -10.60
N PHE A 169 -7.07 -10.56 -11.33
CA PHE A 169 -5.93 -9.79 -10.83
C PHE A 169 -6.38 -8.92 -9.66
N GLY A 170 -5.67 -9.01 -8.54
CA GLY A 170 -6.09 -8.34 -7.32
C GLY A 170 -5.07 -8.43 -6.21
N GLY A 171 -5.49 -8.13 -5.00
CA GLY A 171 -4.63 -8.22 -3.83
C GLY A 171 -5.38 -8.62 -2.57
N SER A 172 -4.63 -9.16 -1.61
CA SER A 172 -5.18 -9.50 -0.30
C SER A 172 -4.16 -9.42 0.84
N THR A 173 -4.65 -9.20 2.05
CA THR A 173 -3.83 -9.20 3.26
C THR A 173 -4.67 -9.42 4.52
N TRP A 174 -4.06 -10.01 5.54
CA TRP A 174 -4.59 -10.00 6.90
C TRP A 174 -3.90 -8.93 7.75
N LEU A 175 -4.71 -8.22 8.54
CA LEU A 175 -4.29 -7.08 9.35
C LEU A 175 -4.59 -7.31 10.83
N ASP A 176 -3.54 -7.27 11.64
CA ASP A 176 -3.66 -7.09 13.08
C ASP A 176 -3.87 -5.59 13.37
N MET A 177 -4.87 -5.26 14.17
CA MET A 177 -5.26 -3.88 14.44
C MET A 177 -4.98 -3.49 15.89
N PHE A 178 -4.47 -2.27 16.06
CA PHE A 178 -4.02 -1.71 17.33
C PHE A 178 -4.68 -0.34 17.56
N SER A 179 -4.81 0.05 18.83
CA SER A 179 -5.16 1.43 19.19
C SER A 179 -3.97 2.37 19.02
N ALA A 180 -4.20 3.69 19.17
CA ALA A 180 -3.17 4.72 19.01
C ALA A 180 -1.97 4.59 19.97
N ASN A 181 -2.17 3.98 21.14
CA ASN A 181 -1.10 3.70 22.11
C ASN A 181 -0.42 2.33 21.88
N GLY A 182 -0.74 1.64 20.77
CA GLY A 182 -0.16 0.35 20.44
C GLY A 182 -0.77 -0.84 21.19
N THR A 183 -1.90 -0.68 21.89
CA THR A 183 -2.59 -1.82 22.50
C THR A 183 -3.21 -2.71 21.41
N PRO A 184 -2.98 -4.04 21.44
CA PRO A 184 -3.66 -4.96 20.52
C PRO A 184 -5.18 -4.90 20.69
N MET A 185 -5.91 -4.68 19.59
CA MET A 185 -7.38 -4.57 19.60
C MET A 185 -8.03 -5.77 18.88
N PHE A 186 -7.56 -6.07 17.68
CA PHE A 186 -8.09 -7.14 16.82
C PHE A 186 -6.90 -7.89 16.25
N THR A 187 -6.45 -8.93 16.95
CA THR A 187 -5.23 -9.67 16.60
C THR A 187 -5.40 -11.18 16.64
N GLY A 188 -4.48 -11.92 16.01
CA GLY A 188 -4.48 -13.38 16.03
C GLY A 188 -5.71 -13.95 15.30
N GLY A 189 -6.55 -14.72 15.98
CA GLY A 189 -7.79 -15.25 15.38
C GLY A 189 -8.85 -14.19 15.06
N ASN A 190 -8.65 -12.95 15.51
CA ASN A 190 -9.56 -11.83 15.30
C ASN A 190 -8.98 -10.75 14.37
N HIS A 191 -8.01 -11.07 13.52
CA HIS A 191 -7.49 -10.14 12.53
C HIS A 191 -8.58 -9.66 11.56
N TRP A 192 -8.32 -8.55 10.88
CA TRP A 192 -9.15 -8.06 9.79
C TRP A 192 -8.60 -8.57 8.45
N ASP A 193 -9.46 -8.59 7.44
CA ASP A 193 -9.09 -9.10 6.12
C ASP A 193 -9.44 -8.07 5.03
N LEU A 194 -8.49 -7.83 4.13
CA LEU A 194 -8.70 -7.10 2.89
C LEU A 194 -8.49 -8.03 1.72
N ASN A 195 -9.47 -8.06 0.82
CA ASN A 195 -9.44 -8.80 -0.43
C ASN A 195 -10.06 -7.89 -1.49
N PHE A 196 -9.44 -7.74 -2.66
CA PHE A 196 -9.98 -6.83 -3.68
C PHE A 196 -9.45 -7.17 -5.07
N ASP A 197 -10.24 -6.79 -6.07
CA ASP A 197 -9.80 -6.80 -7.47
C ASP A 197 -9.12 -5.47 -7.79
N LEU A 198 -8.18 -5.53 -8.73
CA LEU A 198 -7.41 -4.38 -9.20
C LEU A 198 -7.59 -4.23 -10.71
N ASP A 199 -8.03 -3.04 -11.13
CA ASP A 199 -7.97 -2.65 -12.54
C ASP A 199 -6.85 -1.64 -12.73
N LEU A 200 -5.93 -1.92 -13.65
CA LEU A 200 -4.89 -0.97 -14.00
C LEU A 200 -5.51 0.29 -14.63
N ARG A 201 -5.14 1.46 -14.12
CA ARG A 201 -5.53 2.74 -14.71
C ARG A 201 -4.62 3.09 -15.88
N PRO A 202 -5.13 3.07 -17.14
CA PRO A 202 -4.31 3.21 -18.33
C PRO A 202 -3.72 4.63 -18.51
N ASP A 203 -4.26 5.63 -17.81
CA ASP A 203 -3.80 7.02 -17.85
C ASP A 203 -2.62 7.31 -16.91
N THR A 204 -2.10 6.29 -16.22
CA THR A 204 -1.06 6.43 -15.20
C THR A 204 0.27 5.72 -15.50
N GLU A 205 0.48 5.23 -16.73
CA GLU A 205 1.83 4.95 -17.22
C GLU A 205 2.61 6.28 -17.25
N LEU A 206 3.31 6.57 -16.16
CA LEU A 206 4.15 7.75 -16.06
C LEU A 206 5.45 7.48 -16.81
N ASP A 207 5.72 8.35 -17.78
CA ASP A 207 7.02 8.54 -18.40
C ASP A 207 8.02 8.87 -17.29
N VAL A 208 8.68 7.84 -16.75
CA VAL A 208 9.66 7.99 -15.67
C VAL A 208 10.80 8.85 -16.24
N PRO A 209 10.95 10.12 -15.80
CA PRO A 209 12.00 10.95 -16.34
C PRO A 209 13.33 10.28 -15.99
N ALA A 210 14.16 10.04 -17.01
CA ALA A 210 15.45 9.40 -16.81
C ALA A 210 16.17 10.05 -15.60
N PRO A 211 16.70 9.26 -14.66
CA PRO A 211 17.11 9.76 -13.36
C PRO A 211 18.05 10.95 -13.55
N ALA A 212 17.73 12.07 -12.89
CA ALA A 212 18.49 13.32 -12.95
C ALA A 212 19.95 13.16 -12.49
N THR A 213 20.33 11.97 -12.01
CA THR A 213 21.69 11.57 -11.64
C THR A 213 22.71 11.82 -12.74
N LEU A 214 22.39 11.58 -14.02
CA LEU A 214 23.30 11.89 -15.12
C LEU A 214 23.45 13.40 -15.35
N GLY A 215 22.35 14.16 -15.24
CA GLY A 215 22.37 15.62 -15.34
C GLY A 215 23.14 16.26 -14.18
N LEU A 216 22.91 15.78 -12.95
CA LEU A 216 23.61 16.23 -11.74
C LEU A 216 25.08 15.82 -11.76
N LEU A 217 25.42 14.62 -12.26
CA LEU A 217 26.81 14.20 -12.48
C LEU A 217 27.50 15.10 -13.50
N ALA A 218 26.85 15.40 -14.63
CA ALA A 218 27.38 16.30 -15.65
C ALA A 218 27.59 17.72 -15.10
N LEU A 219 26.65 18.24 -14.31
CA LEU A 219 26.78 19.52 -13.61
C LEU A 219 27.91 19.49 -12.57
N GLY A 220 28.05 18.39 -11.81
CA GLY A 220 29.13 18.19 -10.86
C GLY A 220 30.51 18.18 -11.53
N VAL A 221 30.65 17.48 -12.67
CA VAL A 221 31.89 17.48 -13.48
C VAL A 221 32.17 18.86 -14.07
N ALA A 222 31.15 19.57 -14.56
CA ALA A 222 31.30 20.93 -15.08
C ALA A 222 31.75 21.92 -13.99
N ALA A 223 31.16 21.85 -12.79
CA ALA A 223 31.54 22.67 -11.64
C ALA A 223 32.99 22.40 -11.20
N LEU A 224 33.41 21.13 -11.15
CA LEU A 224 34.80 20.74 -10.88
C LEU A 224 35.78 21.29 -11.92
N ARG A 225 35.40 21.27 -13.21
CA ARG A 225 36.23 21.79 -14.29
C ARG A 225 36.37 23.31 -14.24
N LEU A 226 35.29 24.03 -13.92
CA LEU A 226 35.30 25.48 -13.76
C LEU A 226 36.12 25.92 -12.55
N SER A 227 36.03 25.22 -11.41
CA SER A 227 36.82 25.55 -10.21
C SER A 227 38.34 25.35 -10.40
N ARG A 228 38.75 24.39 -11.26
CA ARG A 228 40.17 24.20 -11.62
C ARG A 228 40.73 25.29 -12.52
N ARG A 229 39.89 26.02 -13.28
CA ARG A 229 40.32 27.11 -14.16
C ARG A 229 40.39 28.48 -13.47
N SER A 230 39.81 28.61 -12.28
CA SER A 230 39.84 29.84 -11.49
C SER A 230 41.01 29.93 -10.50
N LYS A 231 41.95 28.98 -10.55
CA LYS A 231 43.27 29.06 -9.91
C LYS A 231 44.30 29.44 -10.96
#